data_AF-A0A945SVP0-F1
#
_entry.id   AF-A0A945SVP0-F1
#
_cell.length_a   1.000
_cell.length_b   1.000
_cell.length_c   1.000
_cell.angle_alpha   90.00
_cell.angle_beta   90.00
_cell.angle_gamma   90.00
#
_symmetry.space_group_name_H-M   'P 1'
#
loop_
_entity.id
_entity.type
_entity.pdbx_description
1 polymer ?
#
loop_
_entity_poly.entity_id
_entity_poly.type
_entity_poly.pdbx_seq_one_letter_code
_entity_poly.pdbx_strand_id
1 'polypeptide(L)'
;MNMTAITPDIFQAVADPNRRTLLDLLLDGPRPVQELGAHFDISLAAISQHLKVLLEAGLVSREARGKYRYYHAQPAALQQVHDWTEQYREFWEDRLDRLGGYLDQQANSDTETET
;
A
#
# COMPACT_ATOMS: atom_id res chain seq x y z
N MET A 1 35.16 3.59 0.26
CA MET A 1 33.98 4.27 0.86
C MET A 1 32.82 4.07 -0.08
N ASN A 2 32.04 3.01 0.10
CA ASN A 2 30.80 2.83 -0.67
C ASN A 2 29.77 3.75 -0.05
N MET A 3 29.39 4.76 -0.81
CA MET A 3 28.23 5.59 -0.51
C MET A 3 27.01 4.69 -0.63
N THR A 4 26.54 4.17 0.50
CA THR A 4 25.28 3.43 0.58
C THR A 4 24.21 4.38 0.08
N ALA A 5 23.86 4.30 -1.20
CA ALA A 5 22.64 4.92 -1.69
C ALA A 5 21.57 4.37 -0.75
N ILE A 6 20.94 5.27 0.02
CA ILE A 6 19.86 4.90 0.92
C ILE A 6 18.74 4.46 0.00
N THR A 7 18.70 3.17 -0.30
CA THR A 7 17.57 2.57 -1.00
C THR A 7 16.35 2.86 -0.14
N PRO A 8 15.34 3.58 -0.65
CA PRO A 8 14.15 3.88 0.12
C PRO A 8 13.54 2.57 0.60
N ASP A 9 13.40 2.46 1.91
CA ASP A 9 12.79 1.31 2.57
C ASP A 9 11.34 1.15 2.09
N ILE A 10 10.87 -0.10 2.03
CA ILE A 10 9.56 -0.43 1.47
C ILE A 10 8.43 0.26 2.23
N PHE A 11 8.55 0.41 3.55
CA PHE A 11 7.56 1.13 4.37
C PHE A 11 7.51 2.61 4.01
N GLN A 12 8.66 3.24 3.79
CA GLN A 12 8.70 4.63 3.31
C GLN A 12 8.11 4.73 1.90
N ALA A 13 8.39 3.76 1.03
CA ALA A 13 7.88 3.76 -0.32
C ALA A 13 6.34 3.61 -0.38
N VAL A 14 5.71 2.85 0.52
CA VAL A 14 4.24 2.73 0.53
C VAL A 14 3.51 3.78 1.38
N ALA A 15 4.23 4.57 2.20
CA ALA A 15 3.59 5.59 3.05
C ALA A 15 2.87 6.70 2.27
N ASP A 16 3.34 7.02 1.06
CA ASP A 16 2.78 8.09 0.23
C ASP A 16 1.54 7.62 -0.55
N PRO A 17 0.46 8.41 -0.57
CA PRO A 17 -0.78 8.03 -1.23
C PRO A 17 -0.64 7.94 -2.76
N ASN A 18 0.12 8.83 -3.40
CA ASN A 18 0.30 8.79 -4.85
C ASN A 18 1.06 7.53 -5.27
N ARG A 19 2.05 7.10 -4.46
CA ARG A 19 2.77 5.85 -4.70
C ARG A 19 1.87 4.62 -4.57
N ARG A 20 0.96 4.60 -3.59
CA ARG A 20 -0.06 3.54 -3.46
C ARG A 20 -1.00 3.52 -4.67
N THR A 21 -1.52 4.67 -5.09
CA THR A 21 -2.36 4.76 -6.29
C THR A 21 -1.63 4.32 -7.57
N LEU A 22 -0.34 4.65 -7.72
CA LEU A 22 0.47 4.16 -8.84
C LEU A 22 0.60 2.63 -8.82
N LEU A 23 0.77 2.02 -7.65
CA LEU A 23 0.81 0.56 -7.52
C LEU A 23 -0.54 -0.04 -7.91
N ASP A 24 -1.65 0.52 -7.42
CA ASP A 24 -3.01 0.06 -7.74
C ASP A 24 -3.26 0.09 -9.26
N LEU A 25 -2.94 1.20 -9.93
CA LEU A 25 -3.07 1.33 -11.39
C LEU A 25 -2.22 0.33 -12.18
N LEU A 26 -1.09 -0.07 -11.63
CA LEU A 26 -0.15 -1.03 -12.24
C LEU A 26 -0.51 -2.49 -11.94
N LEU A 27 -1.35 -2.76 -10.94
CA LEU A 27 -1.94 -4.09 -10.72
C LEU A 27 -2.92 -4.45 -11.84
N ASP A 28 -3.62 -3.46 -12.41
CA ASP A 28 -4.50 -3.64 -13.57
C ASP A 28 -3.75 -3.93 -14.87
N GLY A 29 -2.44 -3.66 -14.90
CA GLY A 29 -1.55 -4.00 -16.00
C GLY A 29 -0.44 -2.97 -16.25
N PRO A 30 0.54 -3.32 -17.10
CA PRO A 30 1.71 -2.47 -17.32
C PRO A 30 1.38 -1.23 -18.13
N ARG A 31 1.82 -0.05 -17.67
CA ARG A 31 1.50 1.25 -18.27
C ARG A 31 2.73 2.14 -18.45
N PRO A 32 2.79 2.99 -19.48
CA PRO A 32 3.81 4.02 -19.59
C PRO A 32 3.53 5.21 -18.66
N VAL A 33 4.58 5.97 -18.34
CA VAL A 33 4.48 7.12 -17.43
C VAL A 33 3.44 8.16 -17.86
N GLN A 34 3.23 8.33 -19.16
CA GLN A 34 2.24 9.28 -19.70
C GLN A 34 0.80 8.87 -19.35
N GLU A 35 0.48 7.57 -19.43
CA GLU A 35 -0.85 7.08 -19.06
C GLU A 35 -1.05 7.16 -17.55
N LEU A 36 -0.05 6.78 -16.76
CA LEU A 36 -0.10 6.91 -15.30
C LEU A 36 -0.33 8.36 -14.88
N GLY A 37 0.36 9.32 -15.50
CA GLY A 37 0.24 10.73 -15.17
C GLY A 37 -1.14 11.33 -15.42
N ALA A 38 -1.97 10.74 -16.29
CA ALA A 38 -3.33 11.22 -16.54
C ALA A 38 -4.29 11.03 -15.34
N HIS A 39 -3.90 10.23 -14.35
CA HIS A 39 -4.69 9.96 -13.14
C HIS A 39 -4.38 10.90 -11.97
N PHE A 40 -3.49 11.87 -12.14
CA PHE A 40 -3.04 12.73 -11.05
C PHE A 40 -3.04 14.21 -11.42
N ASP A 41 -3.29 15.07 -10.42
CA ASP A 41 -3.18 16.53 -10.53
C ASP A 41 -1.77 17.01 -10.11
N ILE A 42 -0.73 16.34 -10.62
CA ILE A 42 0.67 16.70 -10.40
C ILE A 42 1.48 16.52 -11.69
N SER A 43 2.65 17.16 -11.74
CA SER A 43 3.49 17.08 -12.93
C SER A 43 3.99 15.66 -13.24
N LEU A 44 4.24 15.38 -14.53
CA LEU A 44 4.90 14.13 -14.96
C LEU A 44 6.29 13.94 -14.33
N ALA A 45 6.98 15.03 -13.98
CA ALA A 45 8.26 14.97 -13.26
C ALA A 45 8.06 14.43 -11.83
N ALA A 46 7.01 14.87 -11.14
CA ALA A 46 6.66 14.35 -9.81
C ALA A 46 6.26 12.86 -9.87
N ILE A 47 5.46 12.47 -10.86
CA ILE A 47 5.14 11.04 -11.11
C ILE A 47 6.40 10.22 -11.39
N SER A 48 7.32 10.74 -12.20
CA SER A 48 8.59 10.06 -12.49
C SER A 48 9.45 9.89 -11.23
N GLN A 49 9.43 10.87 -10.33
CA GLN A 49 10.10 10.78 -9.03
C GLN A 49 9.46 9.71 -8.13
N HIS A 50 8.13 9.63 -8.09
CA HIS A 50 7.42 8.56 -7.38
C HIS A 50 7.77 7.17 -7.93
N LEU A 51 7.76 7.01 -9.26
CA LEU A 51 8.15 5.76 -9.92
C LEU A 51 9.62 5.41 -9.66
N LYS A 52 10.50 6.40 -9.56
CA LYS A 52 11.91 6.18 -9.19
C LYS A 52 12.02 5.58 -7.78
N VAL A 53 11.32 6.15 -6.80
CA VAL A 53 11.31 5.62 -5.42
C VAL A 53 10.76 4.19 -5.40
N LEU A 54 9.67 3.93 -6.11
CA LEU A 54 9.09 2.58 -6.22
C LEU A 54 10.05 1.58 -6.89
N LEU A 55 10.79 2.01 -7.92
CA LEU A 55 11.80 1.18 -8.58
C LEU A 55 12.94 0.82 -7.62
N GLU A 56 13.45 1.82 -6.89
CA GLU A 56 14.55 1.61 -5.94
C GLU A 56 14.11 0.70 -4.78
N ALA A 57 12.86 0.83 -4.32
CA ALA A 57 12.26 -0.05 -3.30
C ALA A 57 11.86 -1.45 -3.84
N GLY A 58 12.04 -1.73 -5.14
CA GLY A 58 11.68 -3.02 -5.75
C GLY A 58 10.18 -3.27 -5.90
N LEU A 59 9.33 -2.26 -5.67
CA LEU A 59 7.87 -2.35 -5.76
C LEU A 59 7.34 -2.29 -7.20
N VAL A 60 8.16 -1.79 -8.12
CA VAL A 60 7.88 -1.82 -9.56
C VAL A 60 9.12 -2.22 -10.34
N SER A 61 8.95 -2.71 -11.55
CA SER A 61 10.00 -2.88 -12.55
C SER A 61 9.71 -2.03 -13.79
N ARG A 62 10.72 -1.84 -14.64
CA ARG A 62 10.58 -1.08 -15.89
C ARG A 62 11.04 -1.88 -17.09
N GLU A 63 10.36 -1.69 -18.21
CA GLU A 63 10.63 -2.34 -19.48
C GLU A 63 10.61 -1.29 -20.61
N ALA A 64 11.59 -1.36 -21.51
CA ALA A 64 11.60 -0.51 -22.71
C ALA A 64 10.77 -1.19 -23.81
N ARG A 65 9.75 -0.49 -24.33
CA ARG A 65 8.95 -0.93 -25.49
C ARG A 65 8.97 0.17 -26.55
N GLY A 66 9.87 0.04 -27.52
CA GLY A 66 10.13 1.07 -28.51
C GLY A 66 10.59 2.37 -27.83
N LYS A 67 9.86 3.47 -28.06
CA LYS A 67 10.15 4.78 -27.46
C LYS A 67 9.60 4.98 -26.05
N TYR A 68 8.78 4.05 -25.56
CA TYR A 68 8.09 4.17 -24.27
C TYR A 68 8.76 3.30 -23.21
N ARG A 69 8.62 3.74 -21.95
CA ARG A 69 9.03 2.98 -20.76
C ARG A 69 7.78 2.55 -20.03
N TYR A 70 7.52 1.24 -20.03
CA TYR A 70 6.41 0.63 -19.32
C TYR A 70 6.86 0.26 -17.91
N TYR A 71 5.97 0.45 -16.96
CA TYR A 71 6.16 0.07 -15.57
C TYR A 71 5.27 -1.12 -15.24
N HIS A 72 5.74 -2.00 -14.38
CA HIS A 72 5.03 -3.19 -13.93
C HIS A 72 5.05 -3.24 -12.41
N ALA A 73 3.91 -3.50 -11.76
CA ALA A 73 3.90 -3.76 -10.32
C ALA A 73 4.72 -5.00 -10.00
N GLN A 74 5.33 -5.03 -8.82
CA GLN A 74 6.01 -6.20 -8.25
C GLN A 74 5.34 -6.55 -6.91
N PRO A 75 4.14 -7.18 -6.93
CA PRO A 75 3.34 -7.37 -5.71
C PRO A 75 4.04 -8.25 -4.68
N ALA A 76 4.90 -9.17 -5.12
CA ALA A 76 5.71 -10.00 -4.24
C ALA A 76 6.58 -9.19 -3.25
N ALA A 77 7.01 -7.99 -3.64
CA ALA A 77 7.76 -7.11 -2.74
C ALA A 77 6.91 -6.66 -1.54
N LEU A 78 5.59 -6.49 -1.71
CA LEU A 78 4.67 -6.09 -0.63
C LEU A 78 4.49 -7.16 0.45
N GLN A 79 4.93 -8.40 0.23
CA GLN A 79 4.81 -9.48 1.21
C GLN A 79 5.45 -9.09 2.56
N GLN A 80 6.58 -8.38 2.52
CA GLN A 80 7.24 -7.90 3.74
C GLN A 80 6.36 -6.95 4.57
N VAL A 81 5.61 -6.07 3.90
CA VAL A 81 4.69 -5.14 4.56
C VAL A 81 3.52 -5.93 5.16
N HIS A 82 2.94 -6.84 4.38
CA HIS A 82 1.88 -7.73 4.83
C HIS A 82 2.30 -8.49 6.10
N ASP A 83 3.40 -9.24 6.04
CA ASP A 83 3.86 -10.10 7.14
C ASP A 83 4.18 -9.31 8.42
N TRP A 84 4.63 -8.07 8.28
CA TRP A 84 4.82 -7.19 9.44
C TRP A 84 3.49 -6.70 10.02
N THR A 85 2.54 -6.28 9.18
CA THR A 85 1.22 -5.82 9.66
C THR A 85 0.40 -6.95 10.28
N GLU A 86 0.59 -8.19 9.84
CA GLU A 86 -0.08 -9.38 10.37
C GLU A 86 0.15 -9.59 11.87
N GLN A 87 1.32 -9.19 12.39
CA GLN A 87 1.64 -9.29 13.82
C GLN A 87 0.71 -8.44 14.69
N TYR A 88 0.08 -7.43 14.12
CA TYR A 88 -0.88 -6.56 14.81
C TYR A 88 -2.32 -6.99 14.59
N ARG A 89 -2.59 -8.02 13.77
CA ARG A 89 -3.95 -8.49 13.48
C ARG A 89 -4.71 -8.86 14.74
N GLU A 90 -4.09 -9.67 15.60
CA GLU A 90 -4.68 -10.11 16.88
C GLU A 90 -5.06 -8.91 17.77
N PHE A 91 -4.25 -7.84 17.78
CA PHE A 91 -4.57 -6.63 18.55
C PHE A 91 -5.86 -5.94 18.08
N TRP A 92 -6.14 -5.95 16.77
CA TRP A 92 -7.36 -5.35 16.22
C TRP A 92 -8.58 -6.27 16.36
N GLU A 93 -8.40 -7.58 16.20
CA GLU A 93 -9.46 -8.59 16.34
C GLU A 93 -9.93 -8.68 17.81
N ASP A 94 -9.01 -8.77 18.77
CA ASP A 94 -9.33 -8.79 20.21
C ASP A 94 -10.12 -7.55 20.67
N ARG A 95 -9.94 -6.42 19.98
CA ARG A 95 -10.66 -5.18 20.33
C ARG A 95 -12.10 -5.21 19.83
N LEU A 96 -12.36 -5.83 18.68
CA LEU A 96 -13.71 -6.02 18.15
C LEU A 96 -14.46 -7.09 18.94
N ASP A 97 -13.80 -8.19 19.29
CA ASP A 97 -14.41 -9.27 20.08
C ASP A 97 -14.81 -8.81 21.49
N ARG A 98 -13.95 -8.02 22.15
CA ARG A 98 -14.30 -7.41 23.45
C ARG A 98 -15.45 -6.41 23.34
N LEU A 99 -15.54 -5.66 22.25
CA LEU A 99 -16.66 -4.76 22.00
C LEU A 99 -17.96 -5.55 21.78
N GLY A 100 -17.91 -6.63 20.99
CA GLY A 100 -19.04 -7.55 20.80
C GLY A 100 -19.53 -8.11 22.13
N GLY A 101 -18.63 -8.65 22.95
CA GLY A 101 -18.99 -9.20 24.26
C GLY A 101 -19.59 -8.17 25.24
N TYR A 102 -19.18 -6.90 25.16
CA TYR A 102 -19.79 -5.83 25.97
C TYR A 102 -21.22 -5.49 25.51
N LEU A 103 -21.44 -5.41 24.19
CA LEU A 103 -22.77 -5.15 23.63
C LEU A 103 -23.74 -6.30 23.91
N ASP A 104 -23.27 -7.54 23.81
CA ASP A 104 -24.07 -8.74 24.14
C ASP A 104 -24.46 -8.75 25.62
N GLN A 105 -23.55 -8.38 26.53
CA GLN A 105 -23.86 -8.26 27.96
C GLN A 105 -24.89 -7.17 28.24
N GLN A 106 -24.79 -6.02 27.57
CA GLN A 106 -25.74 -4.92 27.75
C GLN A 106 -27.14 -5.27 27.22
N ALA A 107 -27.23 -5.91 26.05
CA ALA A 107 -28.50 -6.38 25.49
C ALA A 107 -29.19 -7.42 26.40
N ASN A 108 -28.39 -8.27 27.04
CA ASN A 108 -28.92 -9.28 27.96
C ASN A 108 -29.37 -8.69 29.29
N SER A 109 -28.67 -7.66 29.82
CA SER A 109 -29.08 -6.96 31.05
C SER A 109 -30.35 -6.10 30.88
N ASP A 110 -30.59 -5.56 29.68
CA ASP A 110 -31.81 -4.78 29.39
C ASP A 110 -33.06 -5.66 29.29
N THR A 111 -32.90 -6.97 29.02
CA THR A 111 -34.02 -7.93 28.89
C THR A 111 -34.49 -8.47 30.24
N GLU A 112 -33.65 -8.45 31.29
CA GLU A 112 -33.99 -8.98 32.62
C GLU A 112 -34.72 -7.98 33.54
N THR A 113 -34.81 -6.70 33.16
CA THR A 113 -35.37 -5.65 34.04
C THR A 113 -36.88 -5.41 33.84
N GLU A 114 -37.54 -6.15 32.95
CA GLU A 114 -38.96 -5.95 32.58
C GLU A 114 -39.94 -6.99 33.17
N THR A 115 -39.55 -7.76 34.20
CA THR A 115 -40.44 -8.72 34.91
C THR A 115 -40.67 -8.31 36.35
#